data_AF-A0A397UNZ3-F1
#
_entry.id   AF-A0A397UNZ3-F1
#
_cell.length_a   1.000
_cell.length_b   1.000
_cell.length_c   1.000
_cell.angle_alpha   90.00
_cell.angle_beta   90.00
_cell.angle_gamma   90.00
#
_symmetry.space_group_name_H-M   'P 1'
#
loop_
_entity.id
_entity.type
_entity.pdbx_description
1 polymer ?
#
loop_
_entity_poly.entity_id
_entity_poly.type
_entity_poly.pdbx_seq_one_letter_code
_entity_poly.pdbx_strand_id
1 'polypeptide(L)'
;NNSNNLIALVLRGITYSKLEKYENSLSDAHRSLEIESTSLSSFILRGEAYFMLGKFNDALIDLNKALEINPNNTYVLTLIGEIYLKFQLYDKALLCFKIVSEFDHSNIESLVHSNNALQKL
;
A
#
# COMPACT_ATOMS: atom_id res chain seq x y z
N ASN A 1 14.13 11.56 21.25
CA ASN A 1 14.08 10.08 21.36
C ASN A 1 13.89 9.51 19.96
N ASN A 2 14.07 8.19 19.77
CA ASN A 2 13.96 7.57 18.44
C ASN A 2 12.53 7.57 17.89
N SER A 3 11.51 7.48 18.76
CA SER A 3 10.09 7.49 18.37
C SER A 3 9.65 8.81 17.73
N ASN A 4 10.11 9.96 18.24
CA ASN A 4 9.79 11.28 17.66
C ASN A 4 10.43 11.44 16.28
N ASN A 5 11.62 10.86 16.07
CA ASN A 5 12.28 10.88 14.76
C ASN A 5 11.54 9.97 13.76
N LEU A 6 11.10 8.79 14.20
CA LEU A 6 10.27 7.89 13.39
C LEU A 6 8.98 8.60 12.93
N ILE A 7 8.22 9.20 13.84
CA ILE A 7 6.97 9.90 13.52
C ILE A 7 7.23 11.05 12.54
N ALA A 8 8.29 11.83 12.74
CA ALA A 8 8.65 12.94 11.86
C ALA A 8 8.98 12.47 10.43
N LEU A 9 9.72 11.36 10.29
CA LEU A 9 10.03 10.75 9.00
C LEU A 9 8.76 10.27 8.28
N VAL A 10 7.88 9.57 8.98
CA VAL A 10 6.61 9.09 8.40
C VAL A 10 5.73 10.26 7.94
N LEU A 11 5.54 11.28 8.78
CA LEU A 11 4.71 12.45 8.42
C LEU A 11 5.29 13.24 7.25
N ARG A 12 6.62 13.39 7.19
CA ARG A 12 7.28 14.06 6.07
C ARG A 12 7.21 13.23 4.80
N GLY A 13 7.38 11.92 4.89
CA GLY A 13 7.19 11.01 3.77
C GLY A 13 5.78 11.06 3.18
N ILE A 14 4.74 11.04 4.03
CA ILE A 14 3.35 11.24 3.60
C ILE A 14 3.18 12.57 2.88
N THR A 15 3.81 13.64 3.40
CA THR A 15 3.80 14.96 2.76
C THR A 15 4.48 14.92 1.39
N TYR A 16 5.59 14.22 1.26
CA TYR A 16 6.26 14.01 -0.03
C TYR A 16 5.41 13.22 -1.02
N SER A 17 4.73 12.15 -0.59
CA SER A 17 3.79 11.40 -1.44
C SER A 17 2.66 12.31 -1.96
N LYS A 18 2.07 13.15 -1.10
CA LYS A 18 1.03 14.13 -1.51
C LYS A 18 1.54 15.19 -2.48
N LEU A 19 2.83 15.48 -2.47
CA LEU A 19 3.49 16.40 -3.39
C LEU A 19 4.06 15.69 -4.62
N GLU A 20 3.72 14.40 -4.83
CA GLU A 20 4.22 13.54 -5.89
C GLU A 20 5.75 13.35 -5.90
N LYS A 21 6.40 13.62 -4.76
CA LYS A 21 7.85 13.47 -4.56
C LYS A 21 8.17 12.07 -4.04
N TYR A 22 7.83 11.05 -4.81
CA TYR A 22 7.87 9.65 -4.35
C TYR A 22 9.26 9.16 -3.97
N GLU A 23 10.32 9.58 -4.65
CA GLU A 23 11.70 9.22 -4.28
C GLU A 23 12.11 9.82 -2.91
N ASN A 24 11.61 11.02 -2.56
CA ASN A 24 11.82 11.59 -1.23
C ASN A 24 11.01 10.83 -0.16
N SER A 25 9.77 10.46 -0.48
CA SER A 25 8.94 9.61 0.38
C SER A 25 9.61 8.26 0.66
N LEU A 26 10.15 7.64 -0.38
CA LEU A 26 10.89 6.38 -0.30
C LEU A 26 12.13 6.48 0.61
N SER A 27 12.89 7.58 0.48
CA SER A 27 14.07 7.84 1.32
C SER A 27 13.70 7.94 2.80
N ASP A 28 12.61 8.65 3.12
CA ASP A 28 12.14 8.78 4.51
C ASP A 28 11.56 7.47 5.06
N ALA A 29 10.86 6.71 4.23
CA ALA A 29 10.35 5.39 4.61
C ALA A 29 11.49 4.40 4.91
N HIS A 30 12.56 4.40 4.12
CA HIS A 30 13.77 3.60 4.38
C HIS A 30 14.40 3.94 5.73
N ARG A 31 14.64 5.23 5.99
CA ARG A 31 15.19 5.69 7.28
C ARG A 31 14.27 5.35 8.45
N SER A 32 12.97 5.40 8.24
CA SER A 32 12.01 5.02 9.27
C SER A 32 12.11 3.53 9.62
N LEU A 33 12.32 2.67 8.62
CA LEU A 33 12.53 1.23 8.81
C LEU A 33 13.91 0.87 9.38
N GLU A 34 14.93 1.73 9.22
CA GLU A 34 16.20 1.61 9.94
C GLU A 34 16.04 1.86 11.45
N ILE A 35 15.08 2.71 11.84
CA ILE A 35 14.76 3.01 13.24
C ILE A 35 13.86 1.91 13.84
N GLU A 36 12.82 1.52 13.11
CA GLU A 36 11.88 0.47 13.51
C GLU A 36 11.56 -0.44 12.32
N SER A 37 12.20 -1.61 12.29
CA SER A 37 12.15 -2.54 11.17
C SER A 37 10.79 -3.18 10.92
N THR A 38 9.84 -3.05 11.87
CA THR A 38 8.49 -3.62 11.81
C THR A 38 7.40 -2.55 11.84
N SER A 39 7.71 -1.29 11.52
CA SER A 39 6.73 -0.21 11.50
C SER A 39 5.72 -0.39 10.36
N LEU A 40 4.45 -0.62 10.71
CA LEU A 40 3.34 -0.74 9.76
C LEU A 40 3.24 0.48 8.84
N SER A 41 3.25 1.70 9.41
CA SER A 41 3.14 2.93 8.63
C SER A 41 4.31 3.11 7.65
N SER A 42 5.50 2.64 8.01
CA SER A 42 6.69 2.77 7.18
C SER A 42 6.69 1.77 6.02
N PHE A 43 6.20 0.54 6.24
CA PHE A 43 5.94 -0.40 5.15
C PHE A 43 4.89 0.11 4.17
N ILE A 44 3.77 0.64 4.68
CA ILE A 44 2.72 1.21 3.81
C ILE A 44 3.28 2.36 2.99
N LEU A 45 3.98 3.30 3.64
CA LEU A 45 4.56 4.47 2.96
C LEU A 45 5.56 4.07 1.87
N ARG A 46 6.43 3.09 2.15
CA ARG A 46 7.42 2.61 1.18
C ARG A 46 6.76 1.86 0.02
N GLY A 47 5.79 1.01 0.34
CA GLY A 47 5.00 0.27 -0.63
C GLY A 47 4.21 1.19 -1.58
N GLU A 48 3.55 2.22 -1.04
CA GLU A 48 2.86 3.25 -1.81
C GLU A 48 3.84 4.04 -2.70
N ALA A 49 4.99 4.46 -2.18
CA ALA A 49 6.00 5.15 -2.96
C ALA A 49 6.51 4.28 -4.14
N TYR A 50 6.78 2.99 -3.89
CA TYR A 50 7.15 2.05 -4.95
C TYR A 50 6.02 1.87 -5.98
N PHE A 51 4.77 1.78 -5.53
CA PHE A 51 3.61 1.68 -6.41
C PHE A 51 3.50 2.89 -7.35
N MET A 52 3.61 4.11 -6.80
CA MET A 52 3.56 5.35 -7.57
C MET A 52 4.74 5.52 -8.54
N LEU A 53 5.88 4.89 -8.24
CA LEU A 53 7.05 4.81 -9.13
C LEU A 53 6.96 3.68 -10.17
N GLY A 54 5.88 2.90 -10.20
CA GLY A 54 5.71 1.75 -11.09
C GLY A 54 6.56 0.52 -10.71
N LYS A 55 7.20 0.53 -9.54
CA LYS A 55 8.03 -0.56 -9.01
C LYS A 55 7.16 -1.59 -8.29
N PHE A 56 6.26 -2.23 -9.03
CA PHE A 56 5.17 -3.04 -8.48
C PHE A 56 5.62 -4.26 -7.67
N ASN A 57 6.73 -4.92 -8.06
CA ASN A 57 7.26 -6.06 -7.29
C ASN A 57 7.78 -5.62 -5.92
N ASP A 58 8.51 -4.51 -5.86
CA ASP A 58 9.01 -3.94 -4.60
C ASP A 58 7.85 -3.46 -3.71
N ALA A 59 6.83 -2.84 -4.32
CA ALA A 59 5.60 -2.45 -3.63
C ALA A 59 4.92 -3.67 -2.97
N LEU A 60 4.75 -4.77 -3.70
CA LEU A 60 4.15 -6.00 -3.15
C LEU A 60 4.92 -6.54 -1.94
N ILE A 61 6.26 -6.48 -1.95
CA ILE A 61 7.06 -6.98 -0.82
C ILE A 61 6.71 -6.21 0.47
N ASP A 62 6.68 -4.88 0.41
CA ASP A 62 6.39 -4.07 1.60
C ASP A 62 4.91 -4.07 1.98
N LEU A 63 4.01 -4.05 1.00
CA LEU A 63 2.57 -4.13 1.26
C LEU A 63 2.17 -5.48 1.88
N ASN A 64 2.81 -6.58 1.49
CA ASN A 64 2.58 -7.88 2.15
C ASN A 64 3.09 -7.89 3.60
N LYS A 65 4.24 -7.27 3.90
CA LYS A 65 4.70 -7.11 5.29
C LYS A 65 3.73 -6.25 6.12
N ALA A 66 3.12 -5.24 5.50
CA ALA A 66 2.07 -4.47 6.16
C ALA A 66 0.84 -5.33 6.48
N LEU A 67 0.44 -6.25 5.59
CA LEU A 67 -0.64 -7.21 5.84
C LEU A 67 -0.29 -8.28 6.87
N GLU A 68 0.98 -8.68 7.01
CA GLU A 68 1.40 -9.57 8.10
C GLU A 68 1.14 -8.95 9.48
N ILE A 69 1.23 -7.61 9.59
CA ILE A 69 0.98 -6.85 10.83
C ILE A 69 -0.51 -6.52 10.98
N ASN A 70 -1.17 -6.07 9.91
CA ASN A 70 -2.60 -5.76 9.87
C ASN A 70 -3.25 -6.38 8.63
N PRO A 71 -3.74 -7.63 8.73
CA PRO A 71 -4.28 -8.39 7.58
C PRO A 71 -5.50 -7.75 6.91
N ASN A 72 -6.24 -6.93 7.64
CA ASN A 72 -7.50 -6.36 7.18
C ASN A 72 -7.35 -4.87 6.80
N ASN A 73 -6.13 -4.40 6.57
CA ASN A 73 -5.90 -3.02 6.13
C ASN A 73 -6.43 -2.83 4.71
N THR A 74 -7.62 -2.25 4.60
CA THR A 74 -8.34 -2.06 3.33
C THR A 74 -7.56 -1.23 2.33
N TYR A 75 -6.84 -0.20 2.78
CA TYR A 75 -5.99 0.62 1.91
C TYR A 75 -4.86 -0.20 1.27
N VAL A 76 -4.17 -1.03 2.07
CA VAL A 76 -3.11 -1.92 1.57
C VAL A 76 -3.66 -2.97 0.60
N LEU A 77 -4.80 -3.57 0.93
CA LEU A 77 -5.48 -4.53 0.06
C LEU A 77 -5.89 -3.91 -1.28
N THR A 78 -6.36 -2.66 -1.29
CA THR A 78 -6.68 -1.94 -2.53
C THR A 78 -5.43 -1.77 -3.40
N LEU A 79 -4.31 -1.29 -2.84
CA LEU A 79 -3.06 -1.14 -3.59
C LEU A 79 -2.55 -2.46 -4.16
N ILE A 80 -2.59 -3.55 -3.39
CA ILE A 80 -2.20 -4.88 -3.87
C ILE A 80 -3.14 -5.34 -5.00
N GLY A 81 -4.45 -5.13 -4.84
CA GLY A 81 -5.44 -5.43 -5.87
C GLY A 81 -5.16 -4.69 -7.18
N GLU A 82 -4.84 -3.41 -7.11
CA GLU A 82 -4.45 -2.61 -8.27
C GLU A 82 -3.17 -3.12 -8.93
N ILE A 83 -2.16 -3.51 -8.15
CA ILE A 83 -0.95 -4.14 -8.68
C ILE A 83 -1.29 -5.43 -9.42
N TYR A 84 -2.16 -6.28 -8.87
CA TYR A 84 -2.60 -7.49 -9.56
C TYR A 84 -3.37 -7.20 -10.85
N LEU A 85 -4.16 -6.12 -10.90
CA LEU A 85 -4.76 -5.66 -12.16
C LEU A 85 -3.69 -5.27 -13.20
N LYS A 86 -2.61 -4.58 -12.79
CA LYS A 86 -1.48 -4.24 -13.68
C LYS A 86 -0.78 -5.50 -14.21
N PHE A 87 -0.70 -6.55 -13.40
CA PHE A 87 -0.14 -7.85 -13.79
C PHE A 87 -1.14 -8.77 -14.50
N GLN A 88 -2.39 -8.33 -14.73
CA GLN A 88 -3.45 -9.14 -15.32
C GLN A 88 -3.78 -10.42 -14.51
N LEU A 89 -3.51 -10.40 -13.20
CA LEU A 89 -3.83 -11.46 -12.26
C LEU A 89 -5.22 -11.21 -11.65
N TYR A 90 -6.26 -11.27 -12.48
CA TYR A 90 -7.60 -10.82 -12.13
C TYR A 90 -8.23 -11.58 -10.96
N ASP A 91 -8.00 -12.90 -10.86
CA ASP A 91 -8.48 -13.70 -9.72
C ASP A 91 -7.93 -13.20 -8.38
N LYS A 92 -6.63 -12.85 -8.34
CA LYS A 92 -5.97 -12.34 -7.14
C LYS A 92 -6.46 -10.93 -6.81
N ALA A 93 -6.62 -10.07 -7.81
CA ALA A 93 -7.17 -8.73 -7.63
C ALA A 93 -8.59 -8.80 -7.05
N LEU A 94 -9.44 -9.66 -7.60
CA LEU A 94 -10.82 -9.85 -7.13
C LEU A 94 -10.87 -10.31 -5.67
N LEU A 95 -9.97 -11.21 -5.27
CA LEU A 95 -9.89 -11.64 -3.87
C LEU A 95 -9.56 -10.46 -2.94
N CYS A 96 -8.60 -9.61 -3.30
CA CYS A 96 -8.27 -8.41 -2.53
C CYS A 96 -9.49 -7.48 -2.38
N PHE A 97 -10.19 -7.18 -3.48
CA PHE A 97 -11.32 -6.26 -3.44
C PHE A 97 -12.54 -6.83 -2.70
N LYS A 98 -12.76 -8.15 -2.75
CA LYS A 98 -13.79 -8.81 -1.92
C LYS A 98 -13.55 -8.58 -0.43
N ILE A 99 -12.31 -8.77 0.03
CA ILE A 99 -11.95 -8.51 1.43
C ILE A 99 -12.20 -7.03 1.76
N VAL A 100 -11.82 -6.10 0.88
CA VAL A 100 -12.09 -4.66 1.09
C VAL A 100 -13.58 -4.39 1.29
N SER A 101 -14.46 -4.95 0.45
CA SER A 101 -15.90 -4.76 0.56
C SER A 101 -16.51 -5.37 1.84
N GLU A 102 -15.93 -6.45 2.37
CA GLU A 102 -16.37 -7.06 3.63
C GLU A 102 -16.08 -6.17 4.86
N PHE A 103 -15.00 -5.38 4.83
CA PHE A 103 -14.62 -4.51 5.94
C PHE A 103 -15.07 -3.05 5.75
N ASP A 104 -15.33 -2.63 4.52
CA ASP A 104 -15.88 -1.32 4.18
C ASP A 104 -17.04 -1.46 3.20
N HIS A 105 -18.22 -1.74 3.76
CA HIS A 105 -19.46 -1.98 3.01
C HIS A 105 -19.92 -0.75 2.19
N SER A 106 -19.31 0.43 2.40
CA SER A 106 -19.63 1.67 1.68
C SER A 106 -18.63 2.00 0.58
N ASN A 107 -17.58 1.20 0.42
CA ASN A 107 -16.50 1.49 -0.51
C ASN A 107 -16.90 1.19 -1.98
N ILE A 108 -17.51 2.18 -2.63
CA ILE A 108 -17.91 2.14 -4.04
C ILE A 108 -16.72 1.83 -4.95
N GLU A 109 -15.52 2.31 -4.61
CA GLU A 109 -14.29 2.08 -5.38
C GLU A 109 -13.93 0.59 -5.41
N SER A 110 -14.03 -0.12 -4.28
CA SER A 110 -13.80 -1.58 -4.21
C SER A 110 -14.77 -2.37 -5.09
N LEU A 111 -16.03 -1.93 -5.20
CA LEU A 111 -17.03 -2.54 -6.06
C LEU A 111 -16.75 -2.28 -7.55
N VAL A 112 -16.35 -1.05 -7.89
CA VAL A 112 -15.92 -0.70 -9.26
C VAL A 112 -14.71 -1.54 -9.67
N HIS A 113 -13.70 -1.65 -8.80
CA HIS A 113 -12.52 -2.46 -9.04
C HIS A 113 -12.84 -3.96 -9.15
N SER A 114 -13.74 -4.49 -8.32
CA SER A 114 -14.23 -5.86 -8.41
C SER A 114 -14.93 -6.13 -9.75
N ASN A 115 -15.81 -5.24 -10.19
CA ASN A 115 -16.51 -5.36 -11.47
C ASN A 115 -15.53 -5.31 -12.66
N ASN A 116 -14.52 -4.43 -12.60
CA ASN A 116 -13.47 -4.35 -13.62
C ASN A 116 -12.64 -5.64 -13.68
N ALA A 117 -12.28 -6.21 -12.52
CA ALA A 117 -11.59 -7.50 -12.47
C ALA A 117 -12.43 -8.63 -13.09
N LEU A 118 -13.72 -8.72 -12.72
CA LEU A 118 -14.65 -9.73 -13.23
C LEU A 118 -14.86 -9.67 -14.74
N GLN A 119 -14.92 -8.47 -15.33
CA GLN A 119 -15.10 -8.30 -16.78
C GLN A 119 -13.89 -8.79 -17.61
N LYS A 120 -12.74 -8.99 -16.97
CA LYS A 120 -11.49 -9.37 -17.63
C LYS A 120 -11.08 -10.83 -17.38
N LEU A 121 -11.85 -11.57 -16.59
CA LEU A 121 -11.75 -13.03 -16.47
C LEU A 121 -12.30 -13.70 -17.72
#